data_AF-A0A9R0WJ58-F1
#
_entry.id   AF-A0A9R0WJ58-F1
#
_cell.length_a   1.000
_cell.length_b   1.000
_cell.length_c   1.000
_cell.angle_alpha   90.00
_cell.angle_beta   90.00
_cell.angle_gamma   90.00
#
_symmetry.space_group_name_H-M   'P 1'
#
loop_
_entity.id
_entity.type
_entity.pdbx_description
1 polymer ?
#
loop_
_entity_poly.entity_id
_entity_poly.type
_entity_poly.pdbx_seq_one_letter_code
_entity_poly.pdbx_strand_id
1 'polypeptide(L)'
;MLEWNNQMLLGDRAIVSQLVTGYLPSVILHFLSSYVPSIMKLFSTMQGFVSVSGIERSACNKMLRFTIWTVFFANVLTGSALNQLNIFVDPKKIPERLAVVVPAQASFFIAYVVTSWTSITSELTQTSALLYHLWGSCAKCCKREDSEAPSMHYHSEIPRILLFGLLGLTYSIVAPLILPFVLTYFCLGYFIFRNQLCNVYAPKYDTGGRFWPIVHNATIFSLVLMHLISIGVFGVKEFPLGSSLLVPLPILTLLFYAYCGNRFYPIFEAYSTESLVNKDIQEQSKPEMAEFFSSLETAYCDPALKPIQRSSNSDERTSPLLSSV
;
A
#
# COMPACT_ATOMS: atom_id res chain seq x y z
N MET A 1 42.08 -42.74 10.09
CA MET A 1 41.40 -42.33 8.83
C MET A 1 39.87 -42.27 8.97
N LEU A 2 39.24 -43.19 9.73
CA LEU A 2 37.79 -43.16 10.04
C LEU A 2 37.36 -42.04 11.01
N GLU A 3 38.18 -41.64 11.98
CA GLU A 3 37.85 -40.55 12.93
C GLU A 3 37.86 -39.15 12.31
N TRP A 4 38.78 -38.90 11.37
CA TRP A 4 38.87 -37.63 10.64
C TRP A 4 37.66 -37.42 9.71
N ASN A 5 37.14 -38.50 9.11
CA ASN A 5 35.96 -38.43 8.25
C ASN A 5 34.68 -38.13 9.06
N ASN A 6 34.58 -38.66 10.28
CA ASN A 6 33.47 -38.37 11.18
C ASN A 6 33.48 -36.94 11.72
N GLN A 7 34.65 -36.37 12.04
CA GLN A 7 34.75 -34.96 12.46
C GLN A 7 34.40 -33.98 11.32
N MET A 8 34.78 -34.28 10.08
CA MET A 8 34.42 -33.48 8.91
C MET A 8 32.91 -33.55 8.60
N LEU A 9 32.33 -34.75 8.65
CA LEU A 9 30.87 -34.96 8.49
C LEU A 9 30.04 -34.31 9.61
N LEU A 10 30.57 -34.22 10.84
CA LEU A 10 29.91 -33.53 11.95
C LEU A 10 29.97 -32.00 11.80
N GLY A 11 31.07 -31.45 11.28
CA GLY A 11 31.22 -30.04 10.94
C GLY A 11 30.26 -29.60 9.83
N ASP A 12 30.15 -30.38 8.75
CA ASP A 12 29.20 -30.12 7.66
C ASP A 12 27.74 -30.19 8.14
N ARG A 13 27.39 -31.17 8.99
CA ARG A 13 26.04 -31.26 9.59
C ARG A 13 25.74 -30.08 10.50
N ALA A 14 26.72 -29.56 11.23
CA ALA A 14 26.54 -28.40 12.11
C ALA A 14 26.35 -27.10 11.30
N ILE A 15 27.13 -26.91 10.22
CA ILE A 15 27.02 -25.76 9.32
C ILE A 15 25.69 -25.80 8.56
N VAL A 16 25.30 -26.96 8.03
CA VAL A 16 24.00 -27.16 7.36
C VAL A 16 22.85 -26.95 8.36
N SER A 17 22.98 -27.45 9.59
CA SER A 17 21.97 -27.24 10.64
C SER A 17 21.82 -25.76 11.00
N GLN A 18 22.91 -25.00 11.15
CA GLN A 18 22.88 -23.57 11.45
C GLN A 18 22.35 -22.73 10.27
N LEU A 19 22.68 -23.09 9.02
CA LEU A 19 22.10 -22.49 7.82
C LEU A 19 20.58 -22.77 7.71
N VAL A 20 20.16 -24.01 7.97
CA VAL A 20 18.76 -24.42 7.87
C VAL A 20 17.91 -23.87 9.03
N THR A 21 18.47 -23.74 10.24
CA THR A 21 17.72 -23.24 11.40
C THR A 21 17.76 -21.72 11.55
N GLY A 22 18.81 -21.04 11.10
CA GLY A 22 18.94 -19.58 11.21
C GLY A 22 18.58 -18.81 9.94
N TYR A 23 19.08 -19.26 8.79
CA TYR A 23 18.96 -18.50 7.53
C TYR A 23 17.69 -18.86 6.76
N LEU A 24 17.32 -20.14 6.71
CA LEU A 24 16.15 -20.60 5.97
C LEU A 24 14.83 -19.94 6.43
N PRO A 25 14.53 -19.79 7.74
CA PRO A 25 13.31 -19.11 8.17
C PRO A 25 13.29 -17.63 7.75
N SER A 26 14.44 -16.96 7.79
CA SER A 26 14.59 -15.56 7.40
C SER A 26 14.35 -15.36 5.89
N VAL A 27 14.88 -16.26 5.06
CA VAL A 27 14.66 -16.26 3.61
C VAL A 27 13.20 -16.55 3.27
N ILE A 28 12.61 -17.58 3.89
CA ILE A 28 11.19 -17.93 3.68
C ILE A 28 10.30 -16.74 4.06
N LEU A 29 10.56 -16.10 5.21
CA LEU A 29 9.78 -14.96 5.67
C LEU A 29 9.93 -13.75 4.74
N HIS A 30 11.14 -13.50 4.22
CA HIS A 30 11.38 -12.45 3.23
C HIS A 30 10.59 -12.70 1.94
N PHE A 31 10.65 -13.92 1.40
CA PHE A 31 9.87 -14.31 0.22
C PHE A 31 8.37 -14.15 0.48
N LEU A 32 7.84 -14.75 1.56
CA LEU A 32 6.43 -14.66 1.91
C LEU A 32 5.95 -13.21 2.03
N SER A 33 6.75 -12.34 2.64
CA SER A 33 6.45 -10.91 2.80
C SER A 33 6.40 -10.17 1.46
N SER A 34 7.30 -10.49 0.54
CA SER A 34 7.32 -9.92 -0.82
C SER A 34 6.11 -10.36 -1.66
N TYR A 35 5.59 -11.57 -1.44
CA TYR A 35 4.42 -12.07 -2.16
C TYR A 35 3.07 -11.53 -1.66
N VAL A 36 2.98 -10.97 -0.45
CA VAL A 36 1.70 -10.52 0.13
C VAL A 36 0.95 -9.55 -0.81
N PRO A 37 1.58 -8.49 -1.37
CA PRO A 37 0.87 -7.57 -2.29
C PRO A 37 0.35 -8.25 -3.54
N SER A 38 1.12 -9.18 -4.10
CA SER A 38 0.73 -9.96 -5.27
C SER A 38 -0.44 -10.89 -4.97
N ILE A 39 -0.45 -11.55 -3.81
CA ILE A 39 -1.55 -12.41 -3.36
C ILE A 39 -2.84 -11.61 -3.15
N MET A 40 -2.74 -10.42 -2.52
CA MET A 40 -3.91 -9.55 -2.32
C MET A 40 -4.51 -9.05 -3.64
N LYS A 41 -3.65 -8.79 -4.63
CA LYS A 41 -4.07 -8.46 -5.99
C LYS A 41 -4.73 -9.67 -6.67
N LEU A 42 -4.14 -10.87 -6.57
CA LEU A 42 -4.72 -12.11 -7.11
C LEU A 42 -6.13 -12.36 -6.55
N PHE A 43 -6.31 -12.29 -5.23
CA PHE A 43 -7.63 -12.43 -4.61
C PHE A 43 -8.63 -11.36 -5.06
N SER A 44 -8.14 -10.18 -5.44
CA SER A 44 -8.99 -9.11 -5.97
C SER A 44 -9.36 -9.36 -7.44
N THR A 45 -8.47 -9.95 -8.24
CA THR A 45 -8.78 -10.40 -9.60
C THR A 45 -9.80 -11.54 -9.60
N MET A 46 -9.66 -12.50 -8.67
CA MET A 46 -10.61 -13.63 -8.54
C MET A 46 -12.03 -13.19 -8.15
N GLN A 47 -12.22 -11.97 -7.64
CA GLN A 47 -13.54 -11.41 -7.34
C GLN A 47 -14.31 -10.99 -8.61
N GLY A 48 -13.65 -10.92 -9.77
CA GLY A 48 -14.30 -10.65 -11.05
C GLY A 48 -14.61 -9.17 -11.31
N PHE A 49 -13.78 -8.24 -10.82
CA PHE A 49 -13.90 -6.83 -11.21
C PHE A 49 -13.56 -6.65 -12.70
N VAL A 50 -14.41 -5.92 -13.43
CA VAL A 50 -14.20 -5.62 -14.85
C VAL A 50 -13.06 -4.62 -15.07
N SER A 51 -12.87 -3.67 -14.15
CA SER A 51 -11.87 -2.60 -14.28
C SER A 51 -10.60 -2.87 -13.46
N VAL A 52 -9.44 -2.52 -14.03
CA VAL A 52 -8.13 -2.59 -13.33
C VAL A 52 -8.12 -1.71 -12.08
N SER A 53 -8.71 -0.50 -12.17
CA SER A 53 -8.85 0.41 -11.03
C SER A 53 -9.70 -0.20 -9.90
N GLY A 54 -10.74 -0.98 -10.24
CA GLY A 54 -11.55 -1.72 -9.27
C GLY A 54 -10.77 -2.81 -8.55
N ILE A 55 -9.98 -3.60 -9.30
CA ILE A 55 -9.09 -4.64 -8.74
C ILE A 55 -8.09 -4.00 -7.77
N GLU A 56 -7.42 -2.92 -8.19
CA GLU A 56 -6.41 -2.20 -7.40
C GLU A 56 -7.00 -1.58 -6.13
N ARG A 57 -8.19 -0.98 -6.22
CA ARG A 57 -8.91 -0.42 -5.06
C ARG A 57 -9.27 -1.51 -4.04
N SER A 58 -9.76 -2.66 -4.52
CA SER A 58 -10.10 -3.80 -3.67
C SER A 58 -8.85 -4.40 -3.02
N ALA A 59 -7.75 -4.52 -3.78
CA ALA A 59 -6.46 -5.00 -3.28
C ALA A 59 -5.89 -4.05 -2.21
N CYS A 60 -5.97 -2.74 -2.44
CA CYS A 60 -5.57 -1.70 -1.48
C CYS A 60 -6.30 -1.84 -0.14
N ASN A 61 -7.62 -2.03 -0.15
CA ASN A 61 -8.40 -2.17 1.08
C ASN A 61 -8.06 -3.48 1.84
N LYS A 62 -7.85 -4.59 1.12
CA LYS A 62 -7.40 -5.85 1.73
C LYS A 62 -6.01 -5.72 2.33
N MET A 63 -5.08 -5.12 1.59
CA MET A 63 -3.72 -4.85 2.04
C MET A 63 -3.72 -3.97 3.28
N LEU A 64 -4.50 -2.88 3.30
CA LEU A 64 -4.62 -2.01 4.47
C LEU A 64 -5.06 -2.77 5.72
N ARG A 65 -6.12 -3.57 5.62
CA ARG A 65 -6.61 -4.37 6.76
C ARG A 65 -5.56 -5.38 7.23
N PHE A 66 -4.90 -6.05 6.29
CA PHE A 66 -3.84 -7.01 6.57
C PHE A 66 -2.64 -6.33 7.26
N THR A 67 -2.16 -5.21 6.73
CA THR A 67 -1.02 -4.47 7.26
C THR A 67 -1.31 -3.94 8.66
N ILE A 68 -2.49 -3.37 8.90
CA ILE A 68 -2.89 -2.92 10.24
C ILE A 68 -2.95 -4.10 11.21
N TRP A 69 -3.59 -5.20 10.83
CA TRP A 69 -3.70 -6.37 11.69
C TRP A 69 -2.33 -6.98 12.02
N THR A 70 -1.50 -7.21 11.01
CA THR A 70 -0.23 -7.91 11.16
C THR A 70 0.85 -7.01 11.74
N VAL A 71 1.02 -5.78 11.24
CA VAL A 71 2.13 -4.91 11.66
C VAL A 71 1.83 -4.23 12.99
N PHE A 72 0.58 -3.79 13.23
CA PHE A 72 0.23 -3.14 14.49
C PHE A 72 -0.27 -4.15 15.51
N PHE A 73 -1.44 -4.78 15.31
CA PHE A 73 -2.07 -5.60 16.34
C PHE A 73 -1.26 -6.86 16.67
N ALA A 74 -0.80 -7.62 15.67
CA ALA A 74 -0.08 -8.86 15.94
C ALA A 74 1.26 -8.62 16.65
N ASN A 75 2.01 -7.57 16.30
CA ASN A 75 3.25 -7.23 17.02
C ASN A 75 2.96 -6.77 18.46
N VAL A 76 1.96 -5.91 18.67
CA VAL A 76 1.56 -5.44 20.01
C VAL A 76 1.08 -6.61 20.88
N LEU A 77 0.30 -7.53 20.31
CA LEU A 77 -0.21 -8.71 21.01
C LEU A 77 0.88 -9.77 21.25
N THR A 78 1.79 -10.00 20.30
CA THR A 78 2.87 -11.00 20.44
C THR A 78 3.88 -10.56 21.49
N GLY A 79 4.23 -9.27 21.52
CA GLY A 79 5.04 -8.68 22.58
C GLY A 79 4.42 -8.81 23.98
N SER A 80 3.10 -9.04 24.05
CA SER A 80 2.35 -9.29 25.29
C SER A 80 2.11 -10.78 25.58
N ALA A 81 1.96 -11.62 24.55
CA ALA A 81 1.53 -13.01 24.65
C ALA A 81 2.58 -13.92 25.33
N LEU A 82 3.86 -13.54 25.30
CA LEU A 82 4.89 -14.26 26.05
C LEU A 82 4.72 -14.12 27.57
N ASN A 83 3.98 -13.11 28.05
CA ASN A 83 3.83 -12.84 29.48
C ASN A 83 2.45 -13.16 30.06
N GLN A 84 1.39 -13.33 29.24
CA GLN A 84 0.04 -13.60 29.74
C GLN A 84 -0.74 -14.45 28.70
N LEU A 85 -0.85 -15.77 28.90
CA LEU A 85 -1.49 -16.66 27.91
C LEU A 85 -3.02 -16.84 28.10
N ASN A 86 -3.67 -16.06 28.97
CA ASN A 86 -5.12 -16.14 29.24
C ASN A 86 -5.92 -14.89 28.77
N ILE A 87 -5.51 -14.28 27.66
CA ILE A 87 -5.88 -12.88 27.30
C ILE A 87 -7.24 -12.70 26.60
N PHE A 88 -7.92 -13.72 26.08
CA PHE A 88 -9.00 -13.49 25.11
C PHE A 88 -10.45 -13.38 25.65
N VAL A 89 -10.68 -13.30 26.97
CA VAL A 89 -12.04 -13.58 27.50
C VAL A 89 -12.89 -12.34 27.81
N ASP A 90 -12.31 -11.14 28.05
CA ASP A 90 -13.09 -9.96 28.47
C ASP A 90 -12.95 -8.74 27.53
N PRO A 91 -13.95 -8.42 26.68
CA PRO A 91 -13.89 -7.26 25.78
C PRO A 91 -13.81 -5.92 26.51
N LYS A 92 -14.29 -5.85 27.76
CA LYS A 92 -14.21 -4.64 28.60
C LYS A 92 -12.77 -4.28 29.00
N LYS A 93 -11.83 -5.24 29.00
CA LYS A 93 -10.44 -5.02 29.41
C LYS A 93 -9.52 -4.69 28.24
N ILE A 94 -10.01 -4.69 26.99
CA ILE A 94 -9.19 -4.43 25.80
C ILE A 94 -8.47 -3.06 25.89
N PRO A 95 -9.13 -1.94 26.23
CA PRO A 95 -8.46 -0.63 26.30
C PRO A 95 -7.38 -0.58 27.38
N GLU A 96 -7.64 -1.15 28.55
CA GLU A 96 -6.71 -1.24 29.68
C GLU A 96 -5.47 -2.06 29.33
N ARG A 97 -5.65 -3.17 28.59
CA ARG A 97 -4.52 -4.00 28.15
C ARG A 97 -3.69 -3.28 27.09
N LEU A 98 -4.33 -2.73 26.06
CA LEU A 98 -3.66 -1.96 25.01
C LEU A 98 -2.84 -0.81 25.61
N ALA A 99 -3.35 -0.17 26.66
CA ALA A 99 -2.67 0.91 27.34
C ALA A 99 -1.33 0.54 27.99
N VAL A 100 -1.12 -0.73 28.34
CA VAL A 100 0.16 -1.19 28.90
C VAL A 100 1.09 -1.67 27.78
N VAL A 101 0.55 -2.40 26.81
CA VAL A 101 1.36 -3.09 25.79
C VAL A 101 1.79 -2.17 24.64
N VAL A 102 0.95 -1.20 24.27
CA VAL A 102 1.25 -0.26 23.18
C VAL A 102 2.46 0.61 23.52
N PRO A 103 2.54 1.29 24.68
CA PRO A 103 3.74 2.06 25.04
C PRO A 103 5.02 1.24 25.08
N ALA A 104 4.96 -0.02 25.56
CA ALA A 104 6.12 -0.89 25.67
C ALA A 104 6.77 -1.19 24.32
N GLN A 105 5.99 -1.16 23.23
CA GLN A 105 6.48 -1.41 21.87
C GLN A 105 6.90 -0.13 21.11
N ALA A 106 6.89 1.05 21.75
CA ALA A 106 7.21 2.32 21.07
C ALA A 106 8.59 2.32 20.42
N SER A 107 9.63 1.80 21.10
CA SER A 107 11.00 1.74 20.57
C SER A 107 11.10 0.90 19.30
N PHE A 108 10.35 -0.22 19.22
CA PHE A 108 10.29 -1.06 18.03
C PHE A 108 9.66 -0.29 16.86
N PHE A 109 8.54 0.39 17.07
CA PHE A 109 7.88 1.15 16.00
C PHE A 109 8.70 2.38 15.56
N ILE A 110 9.42 3.04 16.46
CA ILE A 110 10.36 4.11 16.10
C ILE A 110 11.45 3.54 15.18
N ALA A 111 12.08 2.43 15.55
CA ALA A 111 13.09 1.77 14.72
C ALA A 111 12.52 1.31 13.37
N TYR A 112 11.28 0.84 13.34
CA TYR A 112 10.57 0.46 12.11
C TYR A 112 10.35 1.66 11.17
N VAL A 113 9.92 2.81 11.71
CA VAL A 113 9.76 4.06 10.92
C VAL A 113 11.10 4.52 10.36
N VAL A 114 12.16 4.54 11.18
CA VAL A 114 13.50 4.96 10.74
C VAL A 114 14.05 4.01 9.69
N THR A 115 13.88 2.69 9.87
CA THR A 115 14.30 1.71 8.85
C THR A 115 13.54 1.92 7.54
N SER A 116 12.27 2.34 7.61
CA SER A 116 11.45 2.61 6.42
C SER A 116 11.91 3.84 5.62
N TRP A 117 12.74 4.71 6.21
CA TRP A 117 13.38 5.80 5.47
C TRP A 117 14.31 5.28 4.37
N THR A 118 15.00 4.16 4.60
CA THR A 118 15.85 3.56 3.58
C THR A 118 15.03 2.94 2.45
N SER A 119 13.82 2.44 2.76
CA SER A 119 12.89 1.93 1.75
C SER A 119 12.39 3.03 0.83
N ILE A 120 12.05 4.22 1.36
CA ILE A 120 11.55 5.32 0.52
C ILE A 120 12.66 5.96 -0.31
N THR A 121 13.88 6.04 0.22
CA THR A 121 15.04 6.52 -0.57
C THR A 121 15.47 5.51 -1.62
N SER A 122 15.32 4.21 -1.37
CA SER A 122 15.50 3.15 -2.38
C SER A 122 14.55 3.31 -3.56
N GLU A 123 13.29 3.70 -3.30
CA GLU A 123 12.31 4.00 -4.35
C GLU A 123 12.77 5.19 -5.21
N LEU A 124 13.37 6.23 -4.62
CA LEU A 124 13.93 7.38 -5.37
C LEU A 124 14.98 6.94 -6.38
N THR A 125 15.88 6.04 -5.98
CA THR A 125 16.92 5.49 -6.85
C THR A 125 16.40 4.46 -7.85
N GLN A 126 15.11 4.09 -7.80
CA GLN A 126 14.50 2.99 -8.56
C GLN A 126 15.41 1.76 -8.57
N THR A 127 15.83 1.32 -7.38
CA THR A 127 16.81 0.22 -7.24
C THR A 127 16.43 -1.02 -8.02
N SER A 128 15.13 -1.34 -8.09
CA SER A 128 14.59 -2.44 -8.89
C SER A 128 14.91 -2.27 -10.38
N ALA A 129 14.55 -1.13 -10.98
CA ALA A 129 14.84 -0.84 -12.39
C ALA A 129 16.34 -0.81 -12.68
N LEU A 130 17.14 -0.25 -11.76
CA LEU A 130 18.59 -0.17 -11.89
C LEU A 130 19.24 -1.57 -11.82
N LEU A 131 18.78 -2.43 -10.90
CA LEU A 131 19.20 -3.83 -10.81
C LEU A 131 18.78 -4.63 -12.05
N TYR A 132 17.57 -4.43 -12.56
CA TYR A 132 17.12 -5.06 -13.81
C TYR A 132 17.96 -4.62 -15.00
N HIS A 133 18.34 -3.34 -15.09
CA HIS A 133 19.19 -2.86 -16.17
C HIS A 133 20.63 -3.39 -16.03
N LEU A 134 21.16 -3.45 -14.81
CA LEU A 134 22.51 -3.98 -14.53
C LEU A 134 22.59 -5.49 -14.81
N TRP A 135 21.59 -6.26 -14.39
CA TRP A 135 21.52 -7.71 -14.60
C TRP A 135 21.06 -8.08 -16.02
N GLY A 136 20.16 -7.29 -16.60
CA GLY A 136 19.69 -7.41 -17.98
C GLY A 136 20.74 -7.03 -19.02
N SER A 137 21.70 -6.15 -18.68
CA SER A 137 22.88 -5.90 -19.51
C SER A 137 23.80 -7.13 -19.64
N CYS A 138 23.69 -8.13 -18.75
CA CYS A 138 24.31 -9.45 -18.95
C CYS A 138 23.49 -10.36 -19.87
N ALA A 139 22.18 -10.11 -20.03
CA ALA A 139 21.26 -10.86 -20.88
C ALA A 139 20.85 -10.02 -22.11
N LYS A 140 21.82 -9.60 -22.92
CA LYS A 140 21.65 -8.85 -24.18
C LYS A 140 21.00 -9.67 -25.32
N CYS A 141 19.83 -10.29 -25.09
CA CYS A 141 19.12 -11.01 -26.16
C CYS A 141 17.74 -10.44 -26.53
N CYS A 142 17.20 -9.46 -25.81
CA CYS A 142 15.90 -8.88 -26.20
C CYS A 142 15.99 -7.35 -26.14
N LYS A 143 16.28 -6.70 -27.27
CA LYS A 143 15.90 -5.30 -27.48
C LYS A 143 14.37 -5.24 -27.40
N ARG A 144 13.83 -4.70 -26.31
CA ARG A 144 12.41 -4.38 -26.22
C ARG A 144 12.26 -2.94 -26.69
N GLU A 145 11.70 -2.77 -27.88
CA GLU A 145 11.65 -1.51 -28.61
C GLU A 145 10.61 -0.51 -28.08
N ASP A 146 9.79 -0.89 -27.09
CA ASP A 146 8.93 0.05 -26.36
C ASP A 146 8.98 -0.25 -24.86
N SER A 147 9.81 0.49 -24.13
CA SER A 147 9.88 0.42 -22.67
C SER A 147 8.75 1.25 -22.07
N GLU A 148 7.57 0.64 -21.95
CA GLU A 148 6.40 1.26 -21.33
C GLU A 148 6.74 1.72 -19.90
N ALA A 149 6.49 3.00 -19.60
CA ALA A 149 6.84 3.58 -18.31
C ALA A 149 6.13 2.86 -17.16
N PRO A 150 6.82 2.63 -16.02
CA PRO A 150 6.21 1.93 -14.89
C PRO A 150 5.04 2.72 -14.33
N SER A 151 4.04 2.02 -13.81
CA SER A 151 2.89 2.61 -13.12
C SER A 151 3.05 2.49 -11.61
N MET A 152 2.62 3.51 -10.87
CA MET A 152 2.64 3.47 -9.40
C MET A 152 1.78 2.32 -8.84
N HIS A 153 2.32 1.57 -7.89
CA HIS A 153 1.63 0.48 -7.21
C HIS A 153 0.75 1.01 -6.06
N TYR A 154 -0.38 1.63 -6.41
CA TYR A 154 -1.32 2.24 -5.45
C TYR A 154 -1.76 1.26 -4.35
N HIS A 155 -1.98 -0.02 -4.69
CA HIS A 155 -2.41 -1.04 -3.74
C HIS A 155 -1.41 -1.36 -2.60
N SER A 156 -0.13 -1.02 -2.75
CA SER A 156 0.92 -1.27 -1.75
C SER A 156 1.32 0.02 -1.02
N GLU A 157 1.50 1.11 -1.76
CA GLU A 157 2.00 2.37 -1.19
C GLU A 157 0.96 3.09 -0.32
N ILE A 158 -0.32 3.13 -0.73
CA ILE A 158 -1.37 3.79 0.06
C ILE A 158 -1.51 3.12 1.45
N PRO A 159 -1.65 1.79 1.58
CA PRO A 159 -1.67 1.12 2.88
C PRO A 159 -0.45 1.39 3.76
N ARG A 160 0.75 1.44 3.15
CA ARG A 160 1.99 1.70 3.87
C ARG A 160 2.00 3.12 4.47
N ILE A 161 1.64 4.13 3.69
CA ILE A 161 1.54 5.52 4.14
C ILE A 161 0.49 5.65 5.26
N LEU A 162 -0.67 5.00 5.10
CA LEU A 162 -1.73 4.99 6.10
C LEU A 162 -1.32 4.30 7.41
N LEU A 163 -0.49 3.25 7.33
CA LEU A 163 0.07 2.60 8.53
C LEU A 163 0.97 3.57 9.31
N PHE A 164 1.83 4.35 8.66
CA PHE A 164 2.65 5.34 9.37
C PHE A 164 1.80 6.46 9.97
N GLY A 165 0.71 6.85 9.30
CA GLY A 165 -0.30 7.74 9.87
C GLY A 165 -0.97 7.16 11.12
N LEU A 166 -1.36 5.88 11.08
CA LEU A 166 -1.89 5.14 12.23
C LEU A 166 -0.91 5.14 13.40
N LEU A 167 0.36 4.80 13.14
CA LEU A 167 1.42 4.77 14.16
C LEU A 167 1.64 6.15 14.76
N GLY A 168 1.78 7.18 13.92
CA GLY A 168 1.98 8.56 14.38
C GLY A 168 0.83 9.06 15.25
N LEU A 169 -0.42 8.83 14.85
CA LEU A 169 -1.60 9.21 15.64
C LEU A 169 -1.68 8.42 16.94
N THR A 170 -1.56 7.10 16.88
CA THR A 170 -1.68 6.21 18.05
C THR A 170 -0.62 6.50 19.11
N TYR A 171 0.62 6.72 18.70
CA TYR A 171 1.74 6.95 19.60
C TYR A 171 1.97 8.43 19.95
N SER A 172 1.22 9.37 19.35
CA SER A 172 1.37 10.81 19.63
C SER A 172 1.27 11.16 21.12
N ILE A 173 0.32 10.55 21.83
CA ILE A 173 0.05 10.78 23.25
C ILE A 173 0.95 9.89 24.13
N VAL A 174 1.25 8.68 23.66
CA VAL A 174 1.95 7.65 24.44
C VAL A 174 3.47 7.88 24.44
N ALA A 175 4.04 8.14 23.26
CA ALA A 175 5.47 8.29 23.03
C ALA A 175 5.69 9.37 21.95
N PRO A 176 5.59 10.67 22.31
CA PRO A 176 5.62 11.78 21.35
C PRO A 176 6.92 11.84 20.54
N LEU A 177 7.99 11.20 21.00
CA LEU A 177 9.26 11.09 20.30
C LEU A 177 9.13 10.43 18.91
N ILE A 178 8.09 9.63 18.63
CA ILE A 178 7.85 9.04 17.30
C ILE A 178 7.46 10.09 16.24
N LEU A 179 6.82 11.19 16.65
CA LEU A 179 6.26 12.20 15.75
C LEU A 179 7.31 12.85 14.84
N PRO A 180 8.48 13.33 15.31
CA PRO A 180 9.51 13.86 14.42
C PRO A 180 9.98 12.82 13.40
N PHE A 181 10.04 11.54 13.76
CA PHE A 181 10.47 10.49 12.83
C PHE A 181 9.43 10.23 11.72
N VAL A 182 8.14 10.18 12.10
CA VAL A 182 7.02 10.02 11.15
C VAL A 182 6.86 11.27 10.27
N LEU A 183 7.03 12.47 10.84
CA LEU A 183 7.03 13.72 10.09
C LEU A 183 8.14 13.73 9.04
N THR A 184 9.36 13.33 9.42
CA THR A 184 10.49 13.22 8.50
C THR A 184 10.18 12.24 7.36
N TYR A 185 9.56 11.09 7.66
CA TYR A 185 9.11 10.15 6.64
C TYR A 185 8.13 10.79 5.65
N PHE A 186 7.12 11.53 6.12
CA PHE A 186 6.18 12.21 5.24
C PHE A 186 6.81 13.33 4.42
N CYS A 187 7.73 14.11 5.00
CA CYS A 187 8.48 15.15 4.28
C CYS A 187 9.32 14.54 3.16
N LEU A 188 10.11 13.51 3.45
CA LEU A 188 10.90 12.79 2.44
C LEU A 188 9.99 12.20 1.36
N GLY A 189 8.90 11.54 1.76
CA GLY A 189 7.94 10.96 0.84
C GLY A 189 7.28 12.00 -0.07
N TYR A 190 6.94 13.18 0.45
CA TYR A 190 6.38 14.26 -0.36
C TYR A 190 7.33 14.66 -1.50
N PHE A 191 8.60 14.91 -1.19
CA PHE A 191 9.57 15.29 -2.22
C PHE A 191 9.84 14.17 -3.23
N ILE A 192 9.99 12.93 -2.75
CA ILE A 192 10.30 11.76 -3.59
C ILE A 192 9.13 11.42 -4.51
N PHE A 193 7.92 11.24 -3.96
CA PHE A 193 6.75 10.89 -4.76
C PHE A 193 6.34 12.01 -5.70
N ARG A 194 6.48 13.30 -5.31
CA ARG A 194 6.26 14.41 -6.23
C ARG A 194 7.19 14.33 -7.45
N ASN A 195 8.48 14.09 -7.23
CA ASN A 195 9.44 13.93 -8.32
C ASN A 195 9.08 12.73 -9.22
N GLN A 196 8.76 11.58 -8.62
CA GLN A 196 8.45 10.36 -9.39
C GLN A 196 7.14 10.46 -10.18
N LEU A 197 6.11 11.06 -9.61
CA LEU A 197 4.83 11.28 -10.30
C LEU A 197 4.98 12.25 -11.48
N CYS A 198 5.92 13.20 -11.42
CA CYS A 198 6.17 14.12 -12.54
C CYS A 198 7.09 13.52 -13.61
N ASN A 199 8.12 12.75 -13.22
CA ASN A 199 9.24 12.42 -14.12
C ASN A 199 9.33 10.94 -14.51
N VAL A 200 8.64 10.04 -13.81
CA VAL A 200 8.87 8.58 -13.94
C VAL A 200 7.58 7.83 -14.22
N TYR A 201 6.56 8.01 -13.39
CA TYR A 201 5.37 7.17 -13.45
C TYR A 201 4.38 7.67 -14.49
N ALA A 202 3.95 6.76 -15.37
CA ALA A 202 2.83 7.00 -16.25
C ALA A 202 1.53 6.42 -15.65
N PRO A 203 0.45 7.22 -15.49
CA PRO A 203 -0.81 6.73 -14.99
C PRO A 203 -1.48 5.81 -16.02
N LYS A 204 -1.66 4.53 -15.67
CA LYS A 204 -2.36 3.55 -16.52
C LYS A 204 -3.89 3.71 -16.53
N TYR A 205 -4.42 4.33 -15.49
CA TYR A 205 -5.84 4.53 -15.30
C TYR A 205 -6.06 5.78 -14.44
N ASP A 206 -7.19 6.44 -14.68
CA ASP A 206 -7.69 7.49 -13.80
C ASP A 206 -8.83 6.92 -12.93
N THR A 207 -8.81 7.27 -11.65
CA THR A 207 -9.83 6.85 -10.67
C THR A 207 -10.73 7.98 -10.21
N GLY A 208 -10.46 9.23 -10.60
CA GLY A 208 -11.24 10.39 -10.15
C GLY A 208 -11.24 10.57 -8.62
N GLY A 209 -10.17 10.14 -7.93
CA GLY A 209 -10.07 10.27 -6.47
C GLY A 209 -10.81 9.20 -5.65
N ARG A 210 -11.26 8.10 -6.25
CA ARG A 210 -11.97 7.01 -5.55
C ARG A 210 -11.17 6.28 -4.45
N PHE A 211 -9.87 6.53 -4.34
CA PHE A 211 -9.05 6.08 -3.21
C PHE A 211 -9.22 6.95 -1.95
N TRP A 212 -9.70 8.20 -2.08
CA TRP A 212 -9.85 9.13 -0.96
C TRP A 212 -10.75 8.61 0.18
N PRO A 213 -11.91 7.97 -0.09
CA PRO A 213 -12.69 7.36 0.98
C PRO A 213 -11.93 6.28 1.77
N ILE A 214 -11.01 5.55 1.14
CA ILE A 214 -10.18 4.56 1.84
C ILE A 214 -9.23 5.26 2.81
N VAL A 215 -8.59 6.33 2.35
CA VAL A 215 -7.70 7.17 3.16
C VAL A 215 -8.46 7.77 4.35
N HIS A 216 -9.62 8.40 4.10
CA HIS A 216 -10.46 8.99 5.14
C HIS A 216 -10.89 7.94 6.18
N ASN A 217 -11.40 6.79 5.75
CA ASN A 217 -11.84 5.72 6.65
C ASN A 217 -10.70 5.20 7.51
N ALA A 218 -9.51 5.04 6.93
CA ALA A 218 -8.31 4.63 7.66
C ALA A 218 -7.89 5.68 8.70
N THR A 219 -7.91 6.96 8.36
CA THR A 219 -7.58 8.05 9.29
C THR A 219 -8.58 8.13 10.44
N ILE A 220 -9.89 8.01 10.16
CA ILE A 220 -10.93 7.95 11.20
C ILE A 220 -10.70 6.74 12.11
N PHE A 221 -10.42 5.57 11.55
CA PHE A 221 -10.07 4.38 12.33
C PHE A 221 -8.86 4.64 13.23
N SER A 222 -7.81 5.26 12.71
CA SER A 222 -6.62 5.64 13.49
C SER A 222 -6.93 6.59 14.63
N LEU A 223 -7.81 7.58 14.41
CA LEU A 223 -8.26 8.50 15.46
C LEU A 223 -9.05 7.76 16.54
N VAL A 224 -10.01 6.92 16.15
CA VAL A 224 -10.79 6.12 17.12
C VAL A 224 -9.85 5.21 17.93
N LEU A 225 -8.89 4.56 17.29
CA LEU A 225 -7.90 3.73 17.97
C LEU A 225 -7.04 4.54 18.96
N MET A 226 -6.57 5.73 18.54
CA MET A 226 -5.85 6.67 19.41
C MET A 226 -6.69 7.05 20.64
N HIS A 227 -7.98 7.37 20.46
CA HIS A 227 -8.87 7.68 21.58
C HIS A 227 -9.02 6.49 22.54
N LEU A 228 -9.25 5.27 22.03
CA LEU A 228 -9.39 4.06 22.85
C LEU A 228 -8.14 3.78 23.68
N ILE A 229 -6.96 3.89 23.06
CA ILE A 229 -5.68 3.68 23.74
C ILE A 229 -5.45 4.78 24.77
N SER A 230 -5.77 6.03 24.45
CA SER A 230 -5.62 7.16 25.37
C SER A 230 -6.50 6.99 26.62
N ILE A 231 -7.77 6.63 26.45
CA ILE A 231 -8.68 6.33 27.56
C ILE A 231 -8.10 5.22 28.43
N GLY A 232 -7.57 4.16 27.82
CA GLY A 232 -6.90 3.08 28.54
C GLY A 232 -5.68 3.57 29.35
N VAL A 233 -4.80 4.38 28.74
CA VAL A 233 -3.56 4.86 29.38
C VAL A 233 -3.86 5.77 30.56
N PHE A 234 -4.81 6.70 30.43
CA PHE A 234 -5.23 7.55 31.54
C PHE A 234 -6.03 6.79 32.60
N GLY A 235 -6.74 5.74 32.21
CA GLY A 235 -7.42 4.82 33.13
C GLY A 235 -6.43 4.06 34.02
N VAL A 236 -5.37 3.49 33.44
CA VAL A 236 -4.32 2.77 34.20
C VAL A 236 -3.52 3.71 35.11
N LYS A 237 -3.34 4.97 34.71
CA LYS A 237 -2.64 5.99 35.53
C LYS A 237 -3.48 6.59 36.67
N GLU A 238 -4.67 6.05 36.94
CA GLU A 238 -5.62 6.53 37.97
C GLU A 238 -5.89 8.03 37.90
N PHE A 239 -6.01 8.58 36.69
CA PHE A 239 -6.39 9.99 36.48
C PHE A 239 -7.85 10.09 35.99
N PRO A 240 -8.84 10.02 36.90
CA PRO A 240 -10.26 9.88 36.54
C PRO A 240 -10.80 11.08 35.76
N LEU A 241 -10.31 12.29 36.05
CA LEU A 241 -10.72 13.51 35.34
C LEU A 241 -10.36 13.44 33.85
N GLY A 242 -9.13 13.05 33.51
CA GLY A 242 -8.70 12.96 32.11
C GLY A 242 -9.36 11.82 31.35
N SER A 243 -9.57 10.66 32.00
CA SER A 243 -10.31 9.56 31.36
C SER A 243 -11.74 9.96 31.04
N SER A 244 -12.46 10.59 31.98
CA SER A 244 -13.85 11.02 31.79
C SER A 244 -14.02 12.05 30.65
N LEU A 245 -13.05 12.95 30.49
CA LEU A 245 -13.08 13.97 29.42
C LEU A 245 -12.79 13.39 28.04
N LEU A 246 -12.10 12.25 27.96
CA LEU A 246 -11.74 11.60 26.69
C LEU A 246 -12.82 10.66 26.16
N VAL A 247 -13.73 10.16 27.00
CA VAL A 247 -14.86 9.31 26.59
C VAL A 247 -15.78 9.92 25.51
N PRO A 248 -16.13 11.23 25.52
CA PRO A 248 -16.97 11.80 24.46
C PRO A 248 -16.28 11.93 23.09
N LEU A 249 -14.94 11.97 23.03
CA LEU A 249 -14.20 12.13 21.77
C LEU A 249 -14.44 11.02 20.74
N PRO A 250 -14.37 9.71 21.07
CA PRO A 250 -14.65 8.65 20.09
C PRO A 250 -16.08 8.76 19.55
N ILE A 251 -17.05 9.11 20.39
CA ILE A 251 -18.46 9.31 19.97
C ILE A 251 -18.53 10.46 18.97
N LEU A 252 -17.91 11.61 19.27
CA LEU A 252 -17.88 12.77 18.37
C LEU A 252 -17.20 12.42 17.03
N THR A 253 -16.11 11.65 17.04
CA THR A 253 -15.45 11.23 15.79
C THR A 253 -16.29 10.28 14.95
N LEU A 254 -17.07 9.38 15.57
CA LEU A 254 -17.98 8.50 14.86
C LEU A 254 -19.18 9.26 14.29
N LEU A 255 -19.70 10.27 15.01
CA LEU A 255 -20.72 11.18 14.48
C LEU A 255 -20.19 11.99 13.30
N PHE A 256 -18.95 12.49 13.38
CA PHE A 256 -18.29 13.17 12.27
C PHE A 256 -18.10 12.25 11.06
N TYR A 257 -17.72 10.99 11.28
CA TYR A 257 -17.64 9.98 10.23
C TYR A 257 -19.00 9.75 9.55
N ALA A 258 -20.07 9.59 10.32
CA ALA A 258 -21.42 9.43 9.78
C ALA A 258 -21.88 10.67 8.99
N TYR A 259 -21.59 11.87 9.49
CA TYR A 259 -21.86 13.12 8.79
C TYR A 259 -21.11 13.18 7.44
N CYS A 260 -19.82 12.89 7.44
CA CYS A 260 -19.00 12.89 6.23
C CYS A 260 -19.46 11.82 5.22
N GLY A 261 -19.85 10.64 5.71
CA GLY A 261 -20.44 9.58 4.90
C GLY A 261 -21.70 10.05 4.19
N ASN A 262 -22.65 10.66 4.92
CA ASN A 262 -23.90 11.12 4.32
C ASN A 262 -23.72 12.33 3.39
N ARG A 263 -22.77 13.23 3.69
CA ARG A 263 -22.59 14.50 2.96
C ARG A 263 -21.67 14.39 1.75
N PHE A 264 -20.53 13.70 1.89
CA PHE A 264 -19.42 13.77 0.92
C PHE A 264 -19.18 12.46 0.17
N TYR A 265 -19.50 11.30 0.75
CA TYR A 265 -19.28 10.01 0.08
C TYR A 265 -19.97 9.91 -1.30
N PRO A 266 -21.22 10.40 -1.50
CA PRO A 266 -21.89 10.32 -2.80
C PRO A 266 -21.11 10.97 -3.96
N ILE A 267 -20.29 11.99 -3.68
CA ILE A 267 -19.48 12.72 -4.67
C ILE A 267 -18.43 11.79 -5.32
N PHE A 268 -17.95 10.77 -4.60
CA PHE A 268 -16.97 9.82 -5.12
C PHE A 268 -17.61 8.66 -5.92
N GLU A 269 -18.92 8.51 -5.83
CA GLU A 269 -19.67 7.45 -6.49
C GLU A 269 -20.23 7.92 -7.84
N ALA A 270 -20.85 9.10 -7.85
CA ALA A 270 -21.48 9.68 -9.03
C ALA A 270 -21.10 11.15 -9.25
N TYR A 271 -21.01 11.54 -10.52
CA TYR A 271 -20.85 12.92 -10.93
C TYR A 271 -22.19 13.66 -10.87
N SER A 272 -22.16 14.97 -10.57
CA SER A 272 -23.38 15.78 -10.57
C SER A 272 -23.89 16.01 -11.98
N THR A 273 -25.20 15.84 -12.18
CA THR A 273 -25.85 16.07 -13.48
C THR A 273 -25.62 17.49 -13.97
N GLU A 274 -25.64 18.48 -13.08
CA GLU A 274 -25.34 19.87 -13.40
C GLU A 274 -23.93 20.04 -14.00
N SER A 275 -22.90 19.41 -13.41
CA SER A 275 -21.54 19.47 -13.95
C SER A 275 -21.42 18.79 -15.30
N LEU A 276 -22.17 17.69 -15.52
CA LEU A 276 -22.21 17.00 -16.80
C LEU A 276 -22.87 17.87 -17.88
N VAL A 277 -24.05 18.42 -17.60
CA VAL A 277 -24.77 19.31 -18.54
C VAL A 277 -23.94 20.55 -18.89
N ASN A 278 -23.32 21.19 -17.90
CA ASN A 278 -22.45 22.34 -18.15
C ASN A 278 -21.25 21.98 -19.01
N LYS A 279 -20.68 20.78 -18.83
CA LYS A 279 -19.57 20.28 -19.63
C LYS A 279 -20.00 19.96 -21.06
N ASP A 280 -21.15 19.31 -21.24
CA ASP A 280 -21.72 19.00 -22.55
C ASP A 280 -21.98 20.26 -23.36
N ILE A 281 -22.56 21.30 -22.75
CA ILE A 281 -22.80 22.61 -23.41
C ILE A 281 -21.47 23.25 -23.85
N GLN A 282 -20.44 23.19 -23.02
CA GLN A 282 -19.12 23.74 -23.35
C GLN A 282 -18.46 22.96 -24.50
N GLU A 283 -18.55 21.63 -24.48
CA GLU A 283 -17.91 20.76 -25.46
C GLU A 283 -18.63 20.74 -26.81
N GLN A 284 -19.96 20.91 -26.84
CA GLN A 284 -20.76 20.94 -28.07
C GLN A 284 -20.29 22.03 -29.06
N SER A 285 -19.72 23.12 -28.55
CA SER A 285 -19.19 24.22 -29.36
C SER A 285 -17.82 23.93 -30.00
N LYS A 286 -17.15 22.85 -29.61
CA LYS A 286 -15.79 22.53 -30.07
C LYS A 286 -15.80 21.73 -31.37
N PRO A 287 -14.95 22.08 -32.35
CA PRO A 287 -14.87 21.37 -33.63
C PRO A 287 -14.36 19.92 -33.49
N GLU A 288 -13.65 19.62 -32.41
CA GLU A 288 -13.07 18.29 -32.10
C GLU A 288 -14.14 17.23 -31.76
N MET A 289 -15.39 17.62 -31.46
CA MET A 289 -16.43 16.68 -31.04
C MET A 289 -16.83 15.68 -32.15
N ALA A 290 -16.79 16.09 -33.42
CA ALA A 290 -17.12 15.19 -34.52
C ALA A 290 -16.12 14.03 -34.63
N GLU A 291 -14.82 14.33 -34.46
CA GLU A 291 -13.76 13.33 -34.44
C GLU A 291 -13.88 12.42 -33.21
N PHE A 292 -14.18 12.99 -32.03
CA PHE A 292 -14.41 12.22 -30.81
C PHE A 292 -15.52 11.16 -30.98
N PHE A 293 -16.67 11.53 -31.55
CA PHE A 293 -17.76 10.58 -31.79
C PHE A 293 -17.37 9.46 -32.74
N SER A 294 -16.58 9.76 -33.79
CA SER A 294 -16.07 8.74 -34.71
C SER A 294 -15.09 7.76 -34.03
N SER A 295 -14.25 8.27 -33.11
CA SER A 295 -13.31 7.45 -32.34
C SER A 295 -14.03 6.52 -31.35
N LEU A 296 -15.15 6.97 -30.80
CA LEU A 296 -15.92 6.25 -29.79
C LEU A 296 -16.47 4.90 -30.28
N GLU A 297 -16.77 4.77 -31.58
CA GLU A 297 -17.25 3.53 -32.19
C GLU A 297 -16.23 2.37 -32.04
N THR A 298 -14.93 2.68 -32.08
CA THR A 298 -13.85 1.68 -32.02
C THR A 298 -13.11 1.64 -30.68
N ALA A 299 -13.42 2.57 -29.77
CA ALA A 299 -12.70 2.75 -28.51
C ALA A 299 -12.70 1.50 -27.62
N TYR A 300 -13.84 0.81 -27.52
CA TYR A 300 -14.06 -0.36 -26.67
C TYR A 300 -13.97 -1.71 -27.41
N CYS A 301 -13.44 -1.73 -28.64
CA CYS A 301 -13.13 -2.98 -29.31
C CYS A 301 -12.09 -3.78 -28.52
N ASP A 302 -12.28 -5.10 -28.45
CA ASP A 302 -11.35 -6.00 -27.78
C ASP A 302 -9.93 -5.76 -28.33
N PRO A 303 -8.90 -5.63 -27.46
CA PRO A 303 -7.52 -5.47 -27.91
C PRO A 303 -7.06 -6.52 -28.94
N ALA A 304 -7.60 -7.74 -28.90
CA ALA A 304 -7.32 -8.79 -29.87
C ALA A 304 -7.92 -8.54 -31.27
N LEU A 305 -8.94 -7.69 -31.37
CA LEU A 305 -9.61 -7.32 -32.62
C LEU A 305 -9.03 -6.05 -33.25
N LYS A 306 -8.13 -5.34 -32.55
CA LYS A 306 -7.48 -4.14 -33.10
C LYS A 306 -6.47 -4.54 -34.20
N PRO A 307 -6.44 -3.83 -35.34
CA PRO A 307 -5.48 -4.13 -36.39
C PRO A 307 -4.06 -4.00 -35.84
N ILE A 308 -3.23 -5.01 -36.09
CA ILE A 308 -1.82 -4.99 -35.69
C ILE A 308 -1.15 -3.86 -36.49
N GLN A 309 -0.94 -2.72 -35.86
CA GLN A 309 -0.07 -1.67 -36.39
C GLN A 309 1.36 -2.22 -36.34
N ARG A 310 1.76 -2.94 -37.39
CA ARG A 310 3.19 -3.11 -37.68
C ARG A 310 3.70 -1.71 -37.96
N SER A 311 4.56 -1.19 -37.07
CA SER A 311 5.36 -0.01 -37.39
C SER A 311 5.94 -0.23 -38.78
N SER A 312 5.55 0.60 -39.75
CA SER A 312 6.18 0.62 -41.05
C SER A 312 7.62 1.05 -40.78
N ASN A 313 8.50 0.06 -40.60
CA ASN A 313 9.91 0.31 -40.61
C ASN A 313 10.18 0.86 -42.00
N SER A 314 10.53 2.14 -42.09
CA SER A 314 10.81 2.87 -43.33
C SER A 314 12.14 2.44 -43.94
N ASP A 315 12.43 1.14 -43.90
CA ASP A 315 13.46 0.51 -44.72
C ASP A 315 12.74 -0.04 -45.95
N GLU A 316 12.85 0.67 -47.07
CA GLU A 316 12.28 0.38 -48.40
C GLU A 316 12.66 -0.99 -49.01
N ARG A 317 13.18 -1.94 -48.23
CA ARG A 317 13.64 -3.25 -48.71
C ARG A 317 12.81 -4.45 -48.26
N THR A 318 11.85 -4.29 -47.35
CA THR A 318 11.00 -5.41 -46.90
C THR A 318 9.54 -4.99 -46.68
N SER A 319 8.91 -4.39 -47.68
CA SER A 319 7.45 -4.25 -47.72
C SER A 319 6.81 -5.59 -48.15
N PRO A 320 5.86 -6.17 -47.39
CA PRO A 320 5.16 -7.39 -47.81
C PRO A 320 4.21 -7.10 -48.99
N LEU A 321 4.21 -7.98 -49.99
CA LEU A 321 3.48 -7.89 -51.27
C LEU A 321 1.96 -8.12 -51.20
N LEU A 322 1.33 -7.95 -50.04
CA LEU A 322 -0.12 -8.17 -49.92
C LEU A 322 -0.79 -6.88 -49.44
N SER A 323 -1.21 -6.07 -50.40
CA SER A 323 -2.34 -5.16 -50.25
C SER A 323 -3.61 -6.02 -50.19
N SER A 324 -4.20 -6.18 -49.01
CA SER A 324 -5.55 -6.73 -48.91
C SER A 324 -6.55 -5.64 -49.30
N VAL A 325 -7.28 -5.91 -50.39
CA VAL A 325 -8.57 -5.31 -50.72
C VAL A 325 -9.56 -5.53 -49.56
#